data_AF-A0A392PKU3-F1
#
_entry.id   AF-A0A392PKU3-F1
#
_cell.length_a   1.000
_cell.length_b   1.000
_cell.length_c   1.000
_cell.angle_alpha   90.00
_cell.angle_beta   90.00
_cell.angle_gamma   90.00
#
_symmetry.space_group_name_H-M   'P 1'
#
loop_
_entity.id
_entity.type
_entity.pdbx_description
1 polymer ?
#
loop_
_entity_poly.entity_id
_entity_poly.type
_entity_poly.pdbx_seq_one_letter_code
_entity_poly.pdbx_strand_id
1 'polypeptide(L)'
;SFKGVSNGEGGKDDFDSEEYETHATVLDKLLAWEKKLYEEVKQGELMKFEYQRKVAILNKQKKRGASVESLGKTKAAVSHLHTRYIVDMQSMDSTVSEVDHIRDAQLYPKLVSLVSE
;
A
#
# COMPACT_ATOMS: atom_id res chain seq x y z
N SER A 1 -30.39 -4.97 -26.28
CA SER A 1 -29.23 -5.59 -26.93
C SER A 1 -28.10 -4.59 -27.03
N PHE A 2 -27.02 -4.78 -26.26
CA PHE A 2 -25.77 -4.05 -26.46
C PHE A 2 -24.66 -5.09 -26.48
N LYS A 3 -24.06 -5.26 -27.66
CA LYS A 3 -22.95 -6.16 -27.94
C LYS A 3 -21.73 -5.29 -28.15
N GLY A 4 -20.65 -5.58 -27.44
CA GLY A 4 -19.38 -4.88 -27.60
C GLY A 4 -18.35 -5.35 -26.60
N VAL A 5 -17.97 -6.63 -26.67
CA VAL A 5 -16.74 -7.13 -26.04
C VAL A 5 -15.59 -6.57 -26.87
N SER A 6 -14.90 -5.54 -26.37
CA SER A 6 -13.59 -5.15 -26.88
C SER A 6 -12.55 -5.97 -26.14
N ASN A 7 -11.92 -6.85 -26.90
CA ASN A 7 -10.85 -7.76 -26.55
C ASN A 7 -9.73 -6.99 -25.81
N GLY A 8 -9.50 -7.33 -24.54
CA GLY A 8 -8.33 -6.85 -23.82
C GLY A 8 -7.10 -7.57 -24.36
N GLU A 9 -6.37 -6.94 -25.27
CA GLU A 9 -4.96 -7.24 -25.47
C GLU A 9 -4.27 -6.94 -24.13
N GLY A 10 -4.13 -8.00 -23.32
CA GLY A 10 -3.22 -8.02 -22.20
C GLY A 10 -1.83 -7.88 -22.77
N GLY A 11 -1.39 -6.64 -22.94
CA GLY A 11 0.02 -6.30 -22.93
C GLY A 11 0.59 -6.87 -21.65
N LYS A 12 1.20 -8.05 -21.76
CA LYS A 12 2.27 -8.41 -20.85
C LYS A 12 3.32 -7.35 -21.08
N ASP A 13 3.34 -6.36 -20.21
CA ASP A 13 4.56 -5.61 -19.96
C ASP A 13 5.54 -6.65 -19.38
N ASP A 14 6.17 -7.42 -20.26
CA ASP A 14 7.40 -8.15 -20.03
C ASP A 14 8.52 -7.10 -19.87
N PHE A 15 8.37 -6.18 -18.91
CA PHE A 15 9.35 -5.15 -18.60
C PHE A 15 10.39 -5.60 -17.58
N ASP A 16 10.41 -6.90 -17.29
CA ASP A 16 11.42 -7.54 -16.47
C ASP A 16 11.88 -8.82 -17.16
N SER A 17 12.59 -8.68 -18.27
CA SER A 17 13.35 -9.79 -18.83
C SER A 17 14.42 -10.16 -17.80
N GLU A 18 14.21 -11.27 -17.08
CA GLU A 18 15.19 -11.88 -16.14
C GLU A 18 16.59 -12.06 -16.77
N GLU A 19 16.69 -11.98 -18.10
CA GLU A 19 17.90 -12.05 -18.92
C GLU A 19 18.97 -10.98 -18.59
N TYR A 20 18.62 -9.86 -17.93
CA TYR A 20 19.58 -8.81 -17.54
C TYR A 20 19.77 -8.66 -16.02
N GLU A 21 19.29 -9.62 -15.22
CA GLU A 21 19.27 -9.46 -13.77
C GLU A 21 20.59 -9.87 -13.07
N THR A 22 21.36 -8.87 -12.67
CA THR A 22 22.58 -8.98 -11.84
C THR A 22 22.26 -8.86 -10.33
N HIS A 23 23.21 -9.21 -9.45
CA HIS A 23 23.08 -8.94 -8.00
C HIS A 23 22.83 -7.46 -7.71
N ALA A 24 23.52 -6.56 -8.43
CA ALA A 24 23.37 -5.12 -8.25
C ALA A 24 21.96 -4.65 -8.61
N THR A 25 21.42 -5.12 -9.74
CA THR A 25 20.06 -4.74 -10.17
C THR A 25 18.97 -5.25 -9.23
N VAL A 26 19.12 -6.44 -8.63
CA VAL A 26 18.18 -6.93 -7.59
C VAL A 26 18.23 -6.06 -6.34
N LEU A 27 19.43 -5.68 -5.90
CA LEU A 27 19.60 -4.79 -4.74
C LEU A 27 19.00 -3.40 -5.01
N ASP A 28 19.16 -2.86 -6.22
CA ASP A 28 18.55 -1.59 -6.61
C ASP A 28 17.01 -1.67 -6.61
N LYS A 29 16.43 -2.76 -7.14
CA LYS A 29 14.99 -3.04 -7.08
C LYS A 29 14.52 -3.12 -5.62
N LEU A 30 15.19 -3.91 -4.79
CA LEU A 30 14.85 -4.07 -3.37
C LEU A 30 14.86 -2.72 -2.64
N LEU A 31 15.92 -1.93 -2.82
CA LEU A 31 16.04 -0.61 -2.22
C LEU A 31 14.93 0.34 -2.67
N ALA A 32 14.51 0.28 -3.94
CA ALA A 32 13.40 1.09 -4.44
C ALA A 32 12.08 0.74 -3.74
N TRP A 33 11.80 -0.55 -3.58
CA TRP A 33 10.63 -1.04 -2.87
C TRP A 33 10.66 -0.72 -1.37
N GLU A 34 11.81 -0.83 -0.71
CA GLU A 34 11.97 -0.42 0.69
C GLU A 34 11.72 1.08 0.90
N LYS A 35 12.22 1.93 -0.02
CA LYS A 35 11.96 3.38 0.02
C LYS A 35 10.47 3.70 -0.16
N LYS A 36 9.79 2.98 -1.07
CA LYS A 36 8.35 3.10 -1.25
C LYS A 36 7.61 2.70 0.04
N LEU A 37 7.95 1.54 0.60
CA LEU A 37 7.36 1.05 1.85
C LEU A 37 7.51 2.04 2.99
N TYR A 38 8.70 2.64 3.13
CA TYR A 38 8.95 3.67 4.14
C TYR A 38 7.99 4.86 4.01
N GLU A 39 7.77 5.37 2.80
CA GLU A 39 6.85 6.48 2.59
C GLU A 39 5.39 6.07 2.83
N GLU A 40 4.99 4.87 2.40
CA GLU A 40 3.65 4.32 2.68
C GLU A 40 3.39 4.19 4.18
N VAL A 41 4.34 3.64 4.96
CA VAL A 41 4.25 3.53 6.43
C VAL A 41 4.11 4.92 7.06
N LYS A 42 4.94 5.87 6.64
CA LYS A 42 4.92 7.24 7.17
C LYS A 42 3.58 7.93 6.92
N GLN A 43 3.04 7.83 5.70
CA GLN A 43 1.72 8.38 5.38
C GLN A 43 0.60 7.63 6.11
N GLY A 44 0.70 6.31 6.24
CA GLY A 44 -0.25 5.48 6.96
C GLY A 44 -0.37 5.86 8.44
N GLU A 45 0.74 6.12 9.13
CA GLU A 45 0.71 6.56 10.53
C GLU A 45 0.10 7.96 10.70
N LEU A 46 0.34 8.89 9.76
CA LEU A 46 -0.35 10.19 9.76
C LEU A 46 -1.86 10.03 9.56
N MET A 47 -2.28 9.14 8.66
CA MET A 47 -3.69 8.84 8.42
C MET A 47 -4.38 8.29 9.67
N LYS A 48 -3.73 7.30 10.30
CA LYS A 48 -4.21 6.65 11.53
C LYS A 48 -4.38 7.66 12.65
N PHE A 49 -3.42 8.57 12.83
CA PHE A 49 -3.52 9.65 13.81
C PHE A 49 -4.73 10.56 13.55
N GLU A 50 -4.93 11.02 12.31
CA GLU A 50 -6.06 11.89 11.97
C GLU A 50 -7.42 11.15 12.09
N TYR A 51 -7.48 9.88 11.71
CA TYR A 51 -8.65 9.03 11.93
C TYR A 51 -9.00 8.93 13.41
N GLN A 52 -8.04 8.57 14.27
CA GLN A 52 -8.24 8.47 15.72
C GLN A 52 -8.67 9.80 16.33
N ARG A 53 -8.05 10.91 15.91
CA ARG A 53 -8.42 12.26 16.33
C ARG A 53 -9.87 12.59 15.98
N LYS A 54 -10.32 12.27 14.75
CA LYS A 54 -11.72 12.50 14.33
C LYS A 54 -12.71 11.61 15.08
N VAL A 55 -12.36 10.36 15.35
CA VAL A 55 -13.17 9.47 16.21
C VAL A 55 -13.34 10.07 17.61
N ALA A 56 -12.26 10.60 18.20
CA ALA A 56 -12.33 11.25 19.51
C ALA A 56 -13.24 12.50 19.50
N ILE A 57 -13.16 13.32 18.45
CA ILE A 57 -14.06 14.48 18.25
C ILE A 57 -15.52 14.03 18.16
N LEU A 58 -15.82 13.01 17.35
CA LEU A 58 -17.17 12.46 17.21
C LEU A 58 -17.73 11.99 18.56
N ASN A 59 -16.91 11.27 19.34
CA ASN A 59 -17.31 10.79 20.66
C ASN A 59 -17.59 11.94 21.65
N LYS A 60 -16.78 13.00 21.58
CA LYS A 60 -16.99 14.21 22.39
C LYS A 60 -18.27 14.95 22.02
N GLN A 61 -18.58 15.06 20.72
CA GLN A 61 -19.82 15.67 20.24
C GLN A 61 -21.05 14.87 20.67
N LYS A 62 -20.99 13.53 20.58
CA LYS A 62 -22.08 12.65 21.06
C LYS A 62 -22.35 12.86 22.56
N LYS A 63 -21.30 12.91 23.39
CA LYS A 63 -21.43 13.14 24.83
C LYS A 63 -22.01 14.51 25.19
N ARG A 64 -21.77 15.54 24.36
CA ARG A 64 -22.22 16.92 24.59
C ARG A 64 -23.58 17.24 23.98
N GLY A 65 -24.25 16.28 23.35
CA GLY A 65 -25.54 16.52 22.69
C GLY A 65 -25.45 17.50 21.52
N ALA A 66 -24.38 17.42 20.72
CA ALA A 66 -24.25 18.26 19.53
C ALA A 66 -25.42 18.05 18.54
N SER A 67 -25.68 19.04 17.68
CA SER A 67 -26.76 18.96 16.69
C SER A 67 -26.58 17.77 15.73
N VAL A 68 -27.70 17.24 15.24
CA VAL A 68 -27.74 16.11 14.29
C VAL A 68 -26.89 16.40 13.05
N GLU A 69 -26.97 17.63 12.53
CA GLU A 69 -26.17 18.06 11.37
C GLU A 69 -24.66 18.01 11.65
N SER A 70 -24.23 18.54 12.81
CA SER A 70 -22.81 18.55 13.20
C SER A 70 -22.25 17.13 13.39
N LEU A 71 -23.04 16.26 14.02
CA LEU A 71 -22.72 14.84 14.16
C LEU A 71 -22.64 14.13 12.81
N GLY A 72 -23.57 14.42 11.90
CA GLY A 72 -23.60 13.86 10.54
C GLY A 72 -22.32 14.18 9.76
N LYS A 73 -21.91 15.46 9.76
CA LYS A 73 -20.66 15.90 9.10
C LYS A 73 -19.44 15.18 9.66
N THR A 74 -19.35 15.06 10.98
CA THR A 74 -18.20 14.41 11.63
C THR A 74 -18.19 12.89 11.37
N LYS A 75 -19.36 12.24 11.37
CA LYS A 75 -19.48 10.81 11.03
C LYS A 75 -19.06 10.51 9.59
N ALA A 76 -19.45 11.37 8.65
CA ALA A 76 -19.04 11.23 7.25
C ALA A 76 -17.50 11.34 7.11
N ALA A 77 -16.88 12.32 7.77
CA ALA A 77 -15.42 12.46 7.77
C ALA A 77 -14.71 11.24 8.38
N VAL A 78 -15.21 10.69 9.50
CA VAL A 78 -14.67 9.48 10.11
C VAL A 78 -14.78 8.28 9.16
N SER A 79 -15.93 8.10 8.50
CA SER A 79 -16.13 7.01 7.53
C SER A 79 -15.18 7.12 6.35
N HIS A 80 -15.01 8.32 5.80
CA HIS A 80 -14.09 8.56 4.69
C HIS A 80 -12.63 8.26 5.07
N LEU A 81 -12.18 8.75 6.23
CA LEU A 81 -10.84 8.46 6.74
C LEU A 81 -10.63 6.97 7.01
N HIS A 82 -11.64 6.28 7.52
CA HIS A 82 -11.57 4.84 7.76
C HIS A 82 -11.35 4.06 6.46
N THR A 83 -12.17 4.32 5.43
CA THR A 83 -12.02 3.66 4.13
C THR A 83 -10.64 3.92 3.54
N ARG A 84 -10.15 5.16 3.59
CA ARG A 84 -8.81 5.49 3.08
C ARG A 84 -7.71 4.76 3.86
N TYR A 85 -7.79 4.75 5.19
CA TYR A 85 -6.85 4.02 6.03
C TYR A 85 -6.79 2.51 5.71
N ILE A 86 -7.94 1.86 5.47
CA ILE A 86 -7.97 0.45 5.08
C ILE A 86 -7.28 0.24 3.72
N VAL A 87 -7.55 1.10 2.74
CA VAL A 87 -6.93 1.01 1.41
C VAL A 87 -5.41 1.22 1.50
N ASP A 88 -4.96 2.20 2.27
CA ASP A 88 -3.53 2.46 2.47
C ASP A 88 -2.83 1.26 3.11
N MET A 89 -3.46 0.59 4.09
CA MET A 89 -2.92 -0.65 4.67
C MET A 89 -2.80 -1.78 3.64
N GLN A 90 -3.79 -1.96 2.78
CA GLN A 90 -3.75 -2.99 1.74
C GLN A 90 -2.66 -2.71 0.68
N SER A 91 -2.44 -1.44 0.33
CA SER A 91 -1.33 -1.03 -0.54
C SER A 91 0.01 -1.39 0.10
N MET A 92 0.17 -1.08 1.39
CA MET A 92 1.37 -1.39 2.15
C MET A 92 1.62 -2.90 2.24
N ASP A 93 0.60 -3.71 2.50
CA ASP A 93 0.73 -5.18 2.52
C ASP A 93 1.21 -5.73 1.16
N SER A 94 0.76 -5.12 0.06
CA SER A 94 1.20 -5.48 -1.29
C SER A 94 2.68 -5.11 -1.52
N THR A 95 3.11 -3.92 -1.07
CA THR A 95 4.51 -3.49 -1.12
C THR A 95 5.41 -4.38 -0.26
N VAL A 96 4.98 -4.76 0.95
CA VAL A 96 5.71 -5.70 1.82
C VAL A 96 5.88 -7.05 1.14
N SER A 97 4.81 -7.57 0.52
CA SER A 97 4.85 -8.85 -0.20
C SER A 97 5.88 -8.84 -1.33
N GLU A 98 6.01 -7.71 -2.04
CA GLU A 98 7.01 -7.54 -3.09
C GLU A 98 8.44 -7.46 -2.54
N VAL A 99 8.65 -6.74 -1.42
CA VAL A 99 9.93 -6.72 -0.71
C VAL A 99 10.34 -8.12 -0.27
N ASP A 100 9.43 -8.88 0.33
CA ASP A 100 9.66 -10.27 0.75
C ASP A 100 9.98 -11.17 -0.46
N HIS A 101 9.26 -11.01 -1.57
CA HIS A 101 9.51 -11.76 -2.79
C HIS A 101 10.90 -11.49 -3.36
N ILE A 102 11.30 -10.22 -3.51
CA ILE A 102 12.62 -9.86 -4.01
C ILE A 102 13.72 -10.38 -3.08
N ARG A 103 13.54 -10.24 -1.76
CA ARG A 103 14.49 -10.74 -0.76
C ARG A 103 14.68 -12.26 -0.85
N ASP A 104 13.58 -13.00 -0.82
CA ASP A 104 13.61 -14.45 -0.60
C ASP A 104 13.73 -15.24 -1.90
N ALA A 105 13.05 -14.81 -2.96
CA ALA A 105 12.99 -15.54 -4.22
C ALA A 105 14.07 -15.11 -5.22
N GLN A 106 14.56 -13.86 -5.15
CA GLN A 106 15.54 -13.34 -6.12
C GLN A 106 16.93 -13.16 -5.50
N LEU A 107 17.02 -12.40 -4.39
CA LEU A 107 18.30 -12.06 -3.79
C LEU A 107 18.96 -13.25 -3.10
N TYR A 108 18.21 -13.98 -2.27
CA TYR A 108 18.76 -15.08 -1.48
C TYR A 108 19.44 -16.16 -2.35
N PRO A 109 18.83 -16.71 -3.43
CA PRO A 109 19.49 -17.70 -4.27
C PRO A 109 20.78 -17.19 -4.92
N LYS A 110 20.81 -15.92 -5.35
CA LYS A 110 21.99 -15.28 -5.95
C LYS A 110 23.12 -15.11 -4.94
N LEU A 111 22.81 -14.85 -3.66
CA LEU A 111 23.81 -14.79 -2.59
C LEU A 111 24.34 -16.18 -2.25
N VAL A 112 23.48 -17.19 -2.22
CA VAL A 112 23.91 -18.59 -2.00
C VAL A 112 24.87 -19.01 -3.11
N SER A 113 24.53 -18.78 -4.38
CA SER A 113 25.39 -19.16 -5.50
C SER A 113 26.77 -18.52 -5.41
N LEU A 114 26.83 -17.23 -5.05
CA LEU A 114 28.06 -16.46 -4.93
C LEU A 114 29.01 -16.99 -3.84
N VAL A 115 28.49 -17.52 -2.73
CA VAL A 115 29.31 -18.05 -1.62
C VAL A 115 29.77 -19.48 -1.91
N SER A 116 29.09 -20.19 -2.81
CA SER A 116 29.44 -21.54 -3.25
C SER A 116 30.41 -21.59 -4.44
N GLU A 117 30.83 -20.45 -4.98
CA GLU A 117 31.94 -20.30 -5.94
C GLU A 117 33.31 -20.37 -5.24
#